data_AF-A0A831ZH80-F1
#
_entry.id   AF-A0A831ZH80-F1
#
_cell.length_a   1.000
_cell.length_b   1.000
_cell.length_c   1.000
_cell.angle_alpha   90.00
_cell.angle_beta   90.00
_cell.angle_gamma   90.00
#
_symmetry.space_group_name_H-M   'P 1'
#
loop_
_entity.id
_entity.type
_entity.pdbx_description
1 polymer ?
#
loop_
_entity_poly.entity_id
_entity_poly.type
_entity_poly.pdbx_seq_one_letter_code
_entity_poly.pdbx_strand_id
1 'polypeptide(L)'
;MNNLLSTGLELMLVGMGVVFAFLVLLVLTIKLVAKLLDKFAPEQVTLTPVDKQPVTTSNASEITAAISVAVHKYRNNHSTNQH
;
A
#
# COMPACT_ATOMS: atom_id res chain seq x y z
N MET A 1 44.48 -35.96 -6.71
CA MET A 1 44.10 -34.96 -5.68
C MET A 1 43.07 -33.94 -6.19
N ASN A 2 42.27 -34.26 -7.22
CA ASN A 2 41.29 -33.33 -7.79
C ASN A 2 39.85 -33.61 -7.33
N ASN A 3 39.61 -34.80 -6.77
CA ASN A 3 38.27 -35.24 -6.37
C ASN A 3 37.70 -34.42 -5.22
N LEU A 4 38.50 -34.05 -4.22
CA LEU A 4 37.99 -33.34 -3.04
C LEU A 4 37.50 -31.92 -3.37
N LEU A 5 38.18 -31.23 -4.30
CA LEU A 5 37.78 -29.89 -4.72
C LEU A 5 36.50 -29.94 -5.58
N SER A 6 36.39 -30.93 -6.48
CA SER A 6 35.15 -31.14 -7.26
C SER A 6 33.97 -31.49 -6.35
N THR A 7 34.15 -32.39 -5.38
CA THR A 7 33.10 -32.75 -4.43
C THR A 7 32.70 -31.56 -3.55
N GLY A 8 33.66 -30.76 -3.07
CA GLY A 8 33.36 -29.55 -2.31
C GLY A 8 32.58 -28.51 -3.13
N LEU A 9 32.91 -28.37 -4.41
CA LEU A 9 32.21 -27.45 -5.33
C LEU A 9 30.78 -27.92 -5.62
N GLU A 10 30.59 -29.23 -5.79
CA GLU A 10 29.28 -29.85 -5.96
C GLU A 10 28.40 -29.65 -4.72
N LEU A 11 28.95 -29.85 -3.52
CA LEU A 11 28.26 -29.57 -2.25
C LEU A 11 27.89 -28.09 -2.11
N MET A 12 28.76 -27.17 -2.53
CA MET A 12 28.49 -25.74 -2.44
C MET A 12 27.36 -25.32 -3.40
N LEU A 13 27.35 -25.87 -4.62
CA LEU A 13 26.30 -25.64 -5.60
C LEU A 13 24.95 -26.20 -5.12
N VAL A 14 24.94 -27.41 -4.55
CA VAL A 14 23.74 -28.02 -3.96
C VAL A 14 23.24 -27.20 -2.78
N GLY A 15 24.14 -26.82 -1.86
CA GLY A 15 23.80 -26.00 -0.69
C GLY A 15 23.20 -24.65 -1.10
N MET A 16 23.83 -23.96 -2.05
CA MET A 16 23.33 -22.70 -2.60
C MET A 16 21.98 -22.87 -3.30
N GLY A 17 21.80 -23.96 -4.05
CA GLY A 17 20.55 -24.29 -4.72
C GLY A 17 19.39 -24.54 -3.76
N VAL A 18 19.62 -25.31 -2.69
CA VAL A 18 18.60 -25.61 -1.67
C VAL A 18 18.21 -24.33 -0.92
N VAL A 19 19.18 -23.51 -0.51
CA VAL A 19 18.89 -22.23 0.16
C VAL A 19 18.11 -21.31 -0.77
N PHE A 20 18.51 -21.18 -2.04
CA PHE A 20 17.79 -20.37 -3.02
C PHE A 20 16.36 -20.87 -3.22
N ALA A 21 16.15 -22.17 -3.41
CA ALA A 21 14.83 -22.77 -3.54
C ALA A 21 13.96 -22.51 -2.29
N PHE A 22 14.55 -22.63 -1.10
CA PHE A 22 13.87 -22.35 0.15
C PHE A 22 13.45 -20.89 0.27
N LEU A 23 14.35 -19.95 -0.04
CA LEU A 23 14.05 -18.52 -0.03
C LEU A 23 12.95 -18.16 -1.04
N VAL A 24 13.00 -18.70 -2.25
CA VAL A 24 11.96 -18.50 -3.27
C VAL A 24 10.61 -19.02 -2.77
N LEU A 25 10.58 -20.23 -2.21
CA LEU A 25 9.38 -20.81 -1.61
C LEU A 25 8.83 -19.93 -0.47
N LEU A 26 9.72 -19.43 0.39
CA LEU A 26 9.34 -18.55 1.51
C LEU A 26 8.75 -17.24 1.02
N VAL A 27 9.38 -16.60 0.04
CA VAL A 27 8.89 -15.36 -0.60
C VAL A 27 7.54 -15.58 -1.24
N LEU A 28 7.35 -16.68 -1.98
CA LEU A 28 6.05 -17.02 -2.57
C LEU A 28 4.98 -17.19 -1.50
N THR A 29 5.30 -17.86 -0.39
CA THR A 29 4.38 -18.05 0.73
C THR A 29 3.97 -16.71 1.34
N ILE A 30 4.95 -15.83 1.61
CA ILE A 30 4.69 -14.47 2.14
C ILE A 30 3.81 -13.68 1.17
N LYS A 31 4.07 -13.75 -0.14
CA LYS A 31 3.22 -13.08 -1.16
C LYS A 31 1.81 -13.66 -1.19
N LEU A 32 1.66 -14.97 -0.99
CA LEU A 32 0.37 -15.63 -0.97
C LEU A 32 -0.45 -15.18 0.25
N VAL A 33 0.20 -15.10 1.42
CA VAL A 33 -0.40 -14.55 2.64
C VAL A 33 -0.77 -13.08 2.43
N ALA A 34 0.13 -12.24 1.91
CA ALA A 34 -0.16 -10.83 1.62
C ALA A 34 -1.39 -10.66 0.70
N LYS A 35 -1.47 -11.47 -0.37
CA LYS A 35 -2.62 -11.45 -1.29
C LYS A 35 -3.91 -11.97 -0.63
N LEU A 36 -3.81 -12.95 0.26
CA LEU A 36 -4.95 -13.42 1.05
C LEU A 36 -5.43 -12.34 2.00
N LEU A 37 -4.50 -11.66 2.69
CA LEU A 37 -4.82 -10.55 3.58
C LEU A 37 -5.50 -9.42 2.82
N ASP A 38 -4.97 -8.95 1.68
CA ASP A 38 -5.61 -7.92 0.85
C ASP A 38 -7.05 -8.31 0.43
N LYS A 39 -7.29 -9.61 0.19
CA LYS A 39 -8.59 -10.11 -0.26
C LYS A 39 -9.59 -10.27 0.90
N PHE A 40 -9.13 -10.70 2.08
CA PHE A 40 -9.99 -11.01 3.23
C PHE A 40 -10.17 -9.85 4.20
N ALA A 41 -9.18 -8.98 4.29
CA ALA A 41 -9.22 -7.70 4.96
C ALA A 41 -8.66 -6.67 3.98
N PRO A 42 -9.48 -6.15 3.03
CA PRO A 42 -9.10 -4.97 2.29
C PRO A 42 -8.96 -3.84 3.31
N GLU A 43 -7.76 -3.73 3.88
CA GLU A 43 -7.36 -2.56 4.61
C GLU A 43 -7.46 -1.46 3.58
N GLN A 44 -8.36 -0.52 3.84
CA GLN A 44 -8.53 0.68 3.04
C GLN A 44 -7.30 1.55 3.26
N VAL A 45 -6.12 1.04 2.92
CA VAL A 45 -4.97 1.87 2.64
C VAL A 45 -5.29 2.45 1.27
N THR A 46 -6.14 3.47 1.28
CA THR A 46 -6.13 4.51 0.28
C THR A 46 -4.75 5.16 0.37
N LEU A 47 -3.73 4.45 -0.12
CA LEU A 47 -2.59 5.10 -0.73
C LEU A 47 -3.16 5.68 -2.02
N THR A 48 -3.87 6.81 -1.91
CA THR A 48 -4.00 7.69 -3.05
C THR A 48 -2.55 7.85 -3.53
N PRO A 49 -2.20 7.41 -4.76
CA PRO A 49 -0.99 7.92 -5.35
C PRO A 49 -1.16 9.43 -5.23
N VAL A 50 -0.27 10.11 -4.49
CA VAL A 50 -0.19 11.56 -4.59
C VAL A 50 0.34 11.78 -5.99
N ASP A 51 -0.57 11.68 -6.96
CA ASP A 51 -0.36 12.17 -8.28
C ASP A 51 -0.08 13.64 -8.06
N LYS A 52 1.07 14.08 -8.56
CA LYS A 52 1.51 15.46 -8.45
C LYS A 52 0.66 16.26 -9.43
N GLN A 53 -0.64 16.37 -9.13
CA GLN A 53 -1.59 17.13 -9.92
C GLN A 53 -1.15 18.59 -9.85
N PRO A 54 -1.02 19.29 -10.99
CA PRO A 54 -0.78 20.72 -10.97
C PRO A 54 -1.93 21.37 -10.21
N VAL A 55 -1.61 22.19 -9.20
CA VAL A 55 -2.58 23.03 -8.48
C VAL A 55 -3.23 23.97 -9.48
N THR A 56 -4.32 23.52 -10.10
CA THR A 56 -5.16 24.38 -10.94
C THR A 56 -6.17 25.07 -10.03
N THR A 57 -6.47 26.33 -10.37
CA THR A 57 -7.32 27.30 -9.65
C THR A 57 -8.73 26.78 -9.31
N SER A 58 -9.13 25.60 -9.80
CA SER A 58 -10.38 24.90 -9.47
C SER A 58 -10.52 24.61 -7.97
N ASN A 59 -9.42 24.26 -7.29
CA ASN A 59 -9.45 23.90 -5.87
C ASN A 59 -9.89 25.08 -4.98
N ALA A 60 -9.51 26.31 -5.33
CA ALA A 60 -9.91 27.50 -4.58
C ALA A 60 -11.42 27.73 -4.66
N SER A 61 -12.01 27.54 -5.85
CA SER A 61 -13.47 27.64 -6.04
C SER A 61 -14.21 26.56 -5.24
N GLU A 62 -13.72 25.33 -5.25
CA GLU A 62 -14.33 24.22 -4.52
C GLU A 62 -14.27 24.43 -2.99
N ILE A 63 -13.11 24.88 -2.48
CA ILE A 63 -12.95 25.19 -1.05
C ILE A 63 -13.86 26.36 -0.65
N THR A 64 -13.98 27.43 -1.44
CA THR A 64 -14.91 28.54 -1.14
C THR A 64 -16.37 28.11 -1.18
N ALA A 65 -16.76 27.21 -2.10
CA ALA A 65 -18.11 26.66 -2.15
C ALA A 65 -18.42 25.81 -0.90
N ALA A 66 -17.47 24.96 -0.47
CA ALA A 66 -17.62 24.15 0.73
C ALA A 66 -17.74 25.00 2.01
N ILE A 67 -16.92 26.07 2.12
CA ILE A 67 -17.00 27.01 3.25
C ILE A 67 -18.34 27.75 3.24
N SER A 68 -18.81 28.22 2.08
CA SER A 68 -20.12 28.88 1.93
C SER A 68 -21.27 27.98 2.39
N VAL A 69 -21.26 26.70 1.98
CA VAL A 69 -22.27 25.72 2.40
C VAL A 69 -22.22 25.48 3.90
N ALA A 70 -21.02 25.36 4.49
CA ALA A 70 -20.86 25.18 5.93
C ALA A 70 -21.39 26.38 6.74
N VAL A 71 -21.09 27.61 6.31
CA VAL A 71 -21.58 28.84 6.94
C VAL A 71 -23.09 28.99 6.78
N HIS A 72 -23.63 28.67 5.60
CA HIS A 72 -25.07 28.72 5.35
C HIS A 72 -25.82 27.70 6.21
N LYS A 73 -25.32 26.47 6.31
CA LYS A 73 -25.87 25.43 7.19
C LYS A 73 -25.82 25.85 8.67
N TYR A 74 -24.71 26.43 9.11
CA TYR A 74 -24.58 26.94 10.48
C TYR A 74 -25.62 28.03 10.77
N ARG A 75 -25.78 29.02 9.88
CA ARG A 75 -26.75 30.11 10.06
C ARG A 75 -28.19 29.60 10.09
N ASN A 76 -28.54 28.68 9.19
CA ASN A 76 -29.89 28.11 9.12
C ASN A 76 -30.23 27.25 10.35
N ASN A 77 -29.22 26.61 10.94
CA ASN A 77 -29.39 25.81 12.15
C ASN A 77 -29.39 26.66 13.45
N HIS A 78 -28.92 27.91 13.38
CA HIS A 78 -28.96 28.84 14.52
C HIS A 78 -30.24 29.69 14.54
N SER A 79 -30.99 29.83 13.44
CA SER A 79 -32.30 30.48 13.43
C SER A 79 -33.45 29.58 13.90
N THR A 80 -33.23 28.28 14.09
CA THR A 80 -34.28 27.32 14.50
C THR A 80 -34.30 27.01 16.01
N ASN A 81 -33.39 27.57 16.81
CA ASN A 81 -33.35 27.40 18.28
C ASN A 81 -33.66 28.70 19.04
N GLN A 82 -34.39 29.63 18.43
CA GLN A 82 -34.87 30.88 19.04
C GLN A 82 -36.40 31.02 18.91
N HIS A 83 -37.14 29.96 19.20
CA HIS A 83 -38.56 30.01 19.58
C HIS A 83 -38.77 29.15 20.82
#